data_AF-A0A661CHD5-F1
#
_entry.id   AF-A0A661CHD5-F1
#
_cell.length_a   1.000
_cell.length_b   1.000
_cell.length_c   1.000
_cell.angle_alpha   90.00
_cell.angle_beta   90.00
_cell.angle_gamma   90.00
#
_symmetry.space_group_name_H-M   'P 1'
#
loop_
_entity.id
_entity.type
_entity.pdbx_description
1 polymer ?
#
loop_
_entity_poly.entity_id
_entity_poly.type
_entity_poly.pdbx_seq_one_letter_code
_entity_poly.pdbx_strand_id
1 'polypeptide(L)'
;MKKIVCSALMLLFAFGSVHAADMDKAKLMAAVKHAHPLPNLMRVIVKNQDMLALSEEQKQSVADWMEKHRPIVKELAMSIRDGEKALHEAALNGATKEEMMAKLDELLKKRREIAELKIDCRDTMRNLLGYDKLQEVLELYKDM
;
A
#
# COMPACT_ATOMS: atom_id res chain seq x y z
N MET A 1 21.55 -6.36 -57.77
CA MET A 1 21.59 -5.47 -56.59
C MET A 1 20.20 -4.90 -56.33
N LYS A 2 19.44 -5.43 -55.37
CA LYS A 2 18.37 -4.68 -54.69
C LYS A 2 18.13 -5.36 -53.34
N LYS A 3 18.32 -4.55 -52.31
CA LYS A 3 18.61 -4.96 -50.94
C LYS A 3 17.33 -5.44 -50.25
N ILE A 4 17.43 -6.59 -49.62
CA ILE A 4 16.51 -7.08 -48.59
C ILE A 4 16.70 -6.16 -47.38
N VAL A 5 15.78 -5.23 -47.15
CA VAL A 5 15.74 -4.41 -45.92
C VAL A 5 14.27 -4.23 -45.55
N CYS A 6 13.70 -5.16 -44.79
CA CYS A 6 12.39 -4.92 -44.15
C CYS A 6 12.06 -5.86 -42.98
N SER A 7 13.06 -6.39 -42.25
CA SER A 7 12.77 -7.29 -41.13
C SER A 7 13.74 -7.09 -39.97
N ALA A 8 13.72 -5.92 -39.33
CA ALA A 8 14.39 -5.71 -38.04
C ALA A 8 13.81 -4.53 -37.23
N LEU A 9 12.50 -4.22 -37.35
CA LEU A 9 11.89 -3.15 -36.58
C LEU A 9 10.52 -3.55 -36.02
N MET A 10 10.45 -4.72 -35.37
CA MET A 10 9.22 -5.16 -34.71
C MET A 10 9.50 -6.01 -33.45
N LEU A 11 10.49 -5.63 -32.64
CA LEU A 11 10.86 -6.36 -31.41
C LEU A 11 11.33 -5.46 -30.25
N LEU A 12 10.94 -4.17 -30.23
CA LEU A 12 11.36 -3.23 -29.17
C LEU A 12 10.22 -2.64 -28.31
N PHE A 13 8.94 -2.97 -28.58
CA PHE A 13 7.82 -2.39 -27.83
C PHE A 13 7.26 -3.28 -26.70
N ALA A 14 7.70 -4.54 -26.56
CA ALA A 14 7.17 -5.44 -25.53
C ALA A 14 7.81 -5.28 -24.14
N PHE A 15 8.98 -4.60 -24.04
CA PHE A 15 9.68 -4.46 -22.75
C PHE A 15 9.32 -3.20 -21.95
N GLY A 16 8.70 -2.19 -22.57
CA GLY A 16 8.37 -0.92 -21.90
C GLY A 16 7.21 -1.02 -20.90
N SER A 17 6.17 -1.79 -21.23
CA SER A 17 4.94 -1.87 -20.43
C SER A 17 5.13 -2.64 -19.11
N VAL A 18 5.99 -3.67 -19.10
CA VAL A 18 6.25 -4.48 -17.90
C VAL A 18 7.01 -3.67 -16.86
N HIS A 19 8.03 -2.91 -17.26
CA HIS A 19 8.83 -2.08 -16.35
C HIS A 19 8.02 -0.93 -15.71
N ALA A 20 7.07 -0.34 -16.44
CA ALA A 20 6.22 0.71 -15.90
C ALA A 20 5.29 0.20 -14.79
N ALA A 21 4.67 -0.97 -14.99
CA ALA A 21 3.77 -1.59 -14.01
C ALA A 21 4.51 -1.98 -12.71
N ASP A 22 5.74 -2.49 -12.81
CA ASP A 22 6.56 -2.84 -11.65
C ASP A 22 7.00 -1.60 -10.86
N MET A 23 7.37 -0.52 -11.55
CA MET A 23 7.68 0.76 -10.90
C MET A 23 6.47 1.33 -10.13
N ASP A 24 5.27 1.25 -10.70
CA ASP A 24 4.06 1.73 -10.04
C ASP A 24 3.71 0.90 -8.81
N LYS A 25 3.90 -0.42 -8.87
CA LYS A 25 3.74 -1.30 -7.72
C LYS A 25 4.75 -0.99 -6.61
N ALA A 26 6.02 -0.77 -6.95
CA ALA A 26 7.05 -0.41 -5.97
C ALA A 26 6.76 0.93 -5.29
N LYS A 27 6.36 1.96 -6.06
CA LYS A 27 5.95 3.26 -5.52
C LYS A 27 4.75 3.15 -4.59
N LEU A 28 3.75 2.35 -4.96
CA LEU A 28 2.59 2.10 -4.11
C LEU A 28 2.99 1.43 -2.79
N MET A 29 3.86 0.41 -2.85
CA MET A 29 4.33 -0.28 -1.64
C MET A 29 5.12 0.65 -0.73
N ALA A 30 5.96 1.52 -1.30
CA ALA A 30 6.68 2.55 -0.55
C ALA A 30 5.70 3.54 0.11
N ALA A 31 4.69 4.02 -0.63
CA ALA A 31 3.67 4.91 -0.09
C ALA A 31 2.89 4.27 1.07
N VAL A 32 2.44 3.03 0.93
CA VAL A 32 1.70 2.30 1.99
C VAL A 32 2.57 2.06 3.23
N LYS A 33 3.87 1.78 3.05
CA LYS A 33 4.82 1.64 4.17
C LYS A 33 5.04 2.98 4.91
N HIS A 34 5.15 4.08 4.16
CA HIS A 34 5.37 5.43 4.70
C HIS A 34 4.13 6.04 5.35
N ALA A 35 2.93 5.72 4.85
CA ALA A 35 1.70 6.42 5.22
C ALA A 35 1.36 6.38 6.72
N HIS A 36 1.76 5.33 7.46
CA HIS A 36 1.59 5.27 8.92
C HIS A 36 2.52 4.23 9.58
N PRO A 37 3.06 4.48 10.79
CA PRO A 37 3.98 3.56 11.49
C PRO A 37 3.35 2.23 11.92
N LEU A 38 2.02 2.12 11.94
CA LEU A 38 1.34 0.89 12.30
C LEU A 38 1.61 -0.25 11.28
N PRO A 39 1.66 -1.50 11.74
CA PRO A 39 2.06 -2.63 10.91
C PRO A 39 1.07 -2.91 9.77
N ASN A 40 1.59 -3.37 8.64
CA ASN A 40 0.79 -3.82 7.50
C ASN A 40 0.46 -5.32 7.63
N LEU A 41 -0.31 -5.69 8.66
CA LEU A 41 -0.55 -7.09 9.04
C LEU A 41 -1.16 -7.94 7.92
N MET A 42 -2.04 -7.36 7.10
CA MET A 42 -2.66 -8.13 6.01
C MET A 42 -1.65 -8.69 5.01
N ARG A 43 -0.54 -7.98 4.78
CA ARG A 43 0.52 -8.48 3.90
C ARG A 43 1.16 -9.75 4.46
N VAL A 44 1.32 -9.82 5.78
CA VAL A 44 1.89 -10.99 6.46
C VAL A 44 0.91 -12.15 6.40
N ILE A 45 -0.35 -11.89 6.77
CA ILE A 45 -1.40 -12.92 6.79
C ILE A 45 -1.55 -13.56 5.42
N VAL A 46 -1.71 -12.76 4.36
CA VAL A 46 -1.89 -13.28 2.98
C VAL A 46 -0.68 -14.07 2.50
N LYS A 47 0.54 -13.70 2.89
CA LYS A 47 1.75 -14.42 2.47
C LYS A 47 1.97 -15.74 3.21
N ASN A 48 1.37 -15.90 4.39
CA ASN A 48 1.66 -17.01 5.29
C ASN A 48 0.41 -17.83 5.64
N GLN A 49 -0.65 -17.78 4.82
CA GLN A 49 -1.93 -18.43 5.13
C GLN A 49 -1.81 -19.94 5.40
N ASP A 50 -0.96 -20.63 4.64
CA ASP A 50 -0.73 -22.06 4.81
C ASP A 50 0.11 -22.35 6.06
N MET A 51 1.13 -21.52 6.34
CA MET A 51 1.96 -21.62 7.55
C MET A 51 1.13 -21.37 8.82
N LEU A 52 0.19 -20.42 8.77
CA LEU A 52 -0.74 -20.09 9.85
C LEU A 52 -1.90 -21.10 9.97
N ALA A 53 -1.91 -22.14 9.13
CA ALA A 53 -2.96 -23.16 9.06
C ALA A 53 -4.38 -22.54 9.08
N LEU A 54 -4.61 -21.53 8.23
CA LEU A 54 -5.92 -20.90 8.12
C LEU A 54 -6.92 -21.88 7.50
N SER A 55 -8.12 -21.97 8.08
CA SER A 55 -9.22 -22.70 7.43
C SER A 55 -9.64 -21.99 6.15
N GLU A 56 -10.34 -22.70 5.26
CA GLU A 56 -10.86 -22.09 4.02
C GLU A 56 -11.82 -20.92 4.31
N GLU A 57 -12.61 -21.00 5.38
CA GLU A 57 -13.47 -19.90 5.84
C GLU A 57 -12.65 -18.69 6.32
N GLN A 58 -11.55 -18.91 7.05
CA GLN A 58 -10.64 -17.85 7.47
C GLN A 58 -9.95 -17.20 6.26
N LYS A 59 -9.51 -18.02 5.28
CA LYS A 59 -8.91 -17.52 4.04
C LYS A 59 -9.88 -16.67 3.24
N GLN A 60 -11.14 -17.10 3.12
CA GLN A 60 -12.18 -16.33 2.42
C GLN A 60 -12.45 -15.00 3.15
N SER A 61 -12.62 -15.03 4.48
CA SER A 61 -12.84 -13.82 5.28
C SER A 61 -11.67 -12.82 5.17
N VAL A 62 -10.43 -13.31 5.10
CA VAL A 62 -9.24 -12.51 4.82
C VAL A 62 -9.29 -11.90 3.42
N ALA A 63 -9.71 -12.66 2.41
CA ALA A 63 -9.84 -12.19 1.04
C ALA A 63 -10.91 -11.09 0.92
N ASP A 64 -12.08 -11.27 1.53
CA ASP A 64 -13.18 -10.31 1.53
C ASP A 64 -12.78 -8.99 2.20
N TRP A 65 -12.08 -9.09 3.34
CA TRP A 65 -11.52 -7.91 4.01
C TRP A 65 -10.57 -7.13 3.09
N MET A 66 -9.71 -7.84 2.36
CA MET A 66 -8.75 -7.26 1.44
C MET A 66 -9.40 -6.61 0.23
N GLU A 67 -10.40 -7.25 -0.37
CA GLU A 67 -11.16 -6.71 -1.50
C GLU A 67 -11.79 -5.37 -1.13
N LYS A 68 -12.42 -5.31 0.04
CA LYS A 68 -13.09 -4.11 0.54
C LYS A 68 -12.11 -2.97 0.86
N HIS A 69 -11.00 -3.25 1.55
CA HIS A 69 -10.18 -2.18 2.15
C HIS A 69 -8.90 -1.84 1.37
N ARG A 70 -8.38 -2.72 0.50
CA ARG A 70 -7.17 -2.44 -0.28
C ARG A 70 -7.30 -1.17 -1.14
N PRO A 71 -8.41 -0.91 -1.85
CA PRO A 71 -8.56 0.34 -2.62
C PRO A 71 -8.49 1.58 -1.73
N ILE A 72 -9.14 1.54 -0.57
CA ILE A 72 -9.18 2.65 0.41
C ILE A 72 -7.77 2.94 0.93
N VAL A 73 -7.04 1.91 1.37
CA VAL A 73 -5.65 2.06 1.85
C VAL A 73 -4.73 2.61 0.76
N LYS A 74 -4.91 2.16 -0.49
CA LYS A 74 -4.14 2.69 -1.64
C LYS A 74 -4.41 4.18 -1.84
N GLU A 75 -5.67 4.58 -1.85
CA GLU A 75 -6.08 5.99 -2.04
C GLU A 75 -5.55 6.88 -0.91
N LEU A 76 -5.68 6.44 0.35
CA LEU A 76 -5.16 7.16 1.51
C LEU A 76 -3.64 7.31 1.46
N ALA A 77 -2.92 6.23 1.16
CA ALA A 77 -1.45 6.27 1.07
C ALA A 77 -0.95 7.20 -0.03
N MET A 78 -1.60 7.19 -1.20
CA MET A 78 -1.30 8.12 -2.28
C MET A 78 -1.62 9.56 -1.90
N SER A 79 -2.78 9.78 -1.28
CA SER A 79 -3.22 11.10 -0.82
C SER A 79 -2.30 11.70 0.26
N ILE A 80 -1.75 10.87 1.14
CA ILE A 80 -0.77 11.29 2.15
C ILE A 80 0.53 11.72 1.46
N ARG A 81 1.07 10.89 0.57
CA ARG A 81 2.28 11.22 -0.21
C ARG A 81 2.11 12.54 -0.98
N ASP A 82 0.98 12.70 -1.67
CA ASP A 82 0.73 13.88 -2.49
C ASP A 82 0.48 15.13 -1.62
N GLY A 83 -0.17 14.97 -0.47
CA GLY A 83 -0.34 16.04 0.52
C GLY A 83 0.98 16.52 1.11
N GLU A 84 1.91 15.60 1.42
CA GLU A 84 3.26 15.95 1.88
C GLU A 84 4.04 16.73 0.82
N LYS A 85 3.97 16.28 -0.44
CA LYS A 85 4.59 16.99 -1.56
C LYS A 85 4.02 18.40 -1.70
N ALA A 86 2.70 18.55 -1.64
CA ALA A 86 2.03 19.85 -1.74
C ALA A 86 2.37 20.78 -0.57
N LEU A 87 2.47 20.25 0.66
CA LEU A 87 2.89 21.03 1.83
C LEU A 87 4.35 21.49 1.70
N HIS A 88 5.23 20.62 1.22
CA HIS A 88 6.62 20.96 0.94
C HIS A 88 6.75 22.07 -0.11
N GLU A 89 6.04 21.94 -1.24
CA GLU A 89 6.01 22.96 -2.29
C GLU A 89 5.44 24.30 -1.79
N ALA A 90 4.40 24.28 -0.96
CA ALA A 90 3.83 25.48 -0.36
C ALA A 90 4.87 26.23 0.50
N ALA A 91 5.65 25.50 1.31
CA ALA A 91 6.72 26.09 2.11
C ALA A 91 7.81 26.73 1.24
N LEU A 92 8.24 26.07 0.16
CA LEU A 92 9.24 26.60 -0.77
C LEU A 92 8.76 27.84 -1.53
N ASN A 93 7.46 27.95 -1.78
CA ASN A 93 6.85 29.06 -2.51
C ASN A 93 6.42 30.23 -1.60
N GLY A 94 6.79 30.20 -0.31
CA GLY A 94 6.50 31.30 0.62
C GLY A 94 5.04 31.39 1.07
N ALA A 95 4.31 30.28 1.07
CA ALA A 95 2.95 30.23 1.63
C ALA A 95 2.95 30.69 3.09
N THR A 96 1.84 31.29 3.50
CA THR A 96 1.64 31.74 4.87
C THR A 96 1.53 30.55 5.83
N LYS A 97 1.76 30.80 7.12
CA LYS A 97 1.53 29.80 8.17
C LYS A 97 0.11 29.26 8.12
N GLU A 98 -0.89 30.12 7.92
CA GLU A 98 -2.30 29.72 7.86
C GLU A 98 -2.56 28.72 6.73
N GLU A 99 -2.09 29.02 5.51
CA GLU A 99 -2.23 28.13 4.36
C GLU A 99 -1.52 26.78 4.56
N MET A 100 -0.31 26.80 5.14
CA MET A 100 0.43 25.58 5.44
C MET A 100 -0.25 24.74 6.53
N MET A 101 -0.78 25.38 7.57
CA MET A 101 -1.50 24.68 8.64
C MET A 101 -2.79 24.05 8.12
N ALA A 102 -3.54 24.73 7.26
CA ALA A 102 -4.73 24.14 6.62
C ALA A 102 -4.38 22.87 5.80
N LYS A 103 -3.28 22.89 5.05
CA LYS A 103 -2.79 21.70 4.31
C LYS A 103 -2.35 20.58 5.25
N LEU A 104 -1.64 20.94 6.34
CA LEU A 104 -1.20 19.98 7.35
C LEU A 104 -2.39 19.32 8.04
N ASP A 105 -3.45 20.08 8.36
CA ASP A 105 -4.65 19.54 9.00
C ASP A 105 -5.35 18.49 8.11
N GLU A 106 -5.47 18.75 6.80
CA GLU A 106 -6.00 17.77 5.84
C GLU A 106 -5.11 16.52 5.73
N LEU A 107 -3.79 16.69 5.78
CA LEU A 107 -2.85 15.56 5.81
C LEU A 107 -3.02 14.72 7.09
N LEU A 108 -3.19 15.37 8.24
CA LEU A 108 -3.37 14.70 9.53
C LEU A 108 -4.69 13.93 9.62
N LYS A 109 -5.77 14.44 9.01
CA LYS A 109 -7.05 13.70 8.89
C LYS A 109 -6.86 12.37 8.17
N LYS A 110 -6.21 12.39 7.00
CA LYS A 110 -5.92 11.16 6.23
C LYS A 110 -5.02 10.19 6.99
N ARG A 111 -4.03 10.71 7.73
CA ARG A 111 -3.17 9.89 8.60
C ARG A 111 -3.95 9.23 9.74
N ARG A 112 -4.95 9.90 10.29
CA ARG A 112 -5.87 9.31 11.27
C ARG A 112 -6.72 8.21 10.64
N GLU A 113 -7.31 8.45 9.49
CA GLU A 113 -8.15 7.46 8.78
C GLU A 113 -7.39 6.16 8.48
N ILE A 114 -6.14 6.24 7.99
CA ILE A 114 -5.33 5.05 7.77
C ILE A 114 -4.90 4.38 9.09
N ALA A 115 -4.74 5.14 10.18
CA ALA A 115 -4.43 4.58 11.48
C ALA A 115 -5.62 3.76 12.02
N GLU A 116 -6.83 4.30 11.91
CA GLU A 116 -8.09 3.64 12.26
C GLU A 116 -8.25 2.34 11.48
N LEU A 117 -8.11 2.36 10.15
CA LEU A 117 -8.18 1.16 9.32
C LEU A 117 -7.16 0.09 9.70
N LYS A 118 -5.94 0.48 10.08
CA LYS A 118 -4.91 -0.47 10.52
C LYS A 118 -5.21 -1.05 11.90
N ILE A 119 -5.79 -0.27 12.80
CA ILE A 119 -6.25 -0.71 14.12
C ILE A 119 -7.43 -1.69 13.96
N ASP A 120 -8.41 -1.34 13.14
CA ASP A 120 -9.58 -2.17 12.84
C ASP A 120 -9.17 -3.48 12.18
N CYS A 121 -8.17 -3.43 11.29
CA CYS A 121 -7.59 -4.63 10.71
C CYS A 121 -7.02 -5.55 11.79
N ARG A 122 -6.22 -5.03 12.72
CA ARG A 122 -5.66 -5.84 13.82
C ARG A 122 -6.77 -6.47 14.65
N ASP A 123 -7.78 -5.70 15.04
CA ASP A 123 -8.84 -6.18 15.93
C ASP A 123 -9.78 -7.17 15.22
N THR A 124 -10.07 -6.93 13.94
CA THR A 124 -10.83 -7.87 13.11
C THR A 124 -10.06 -9.18 12.93
N MET A 125 -8.76 -9.11 12.63
CA MET A 125 -7.92 -10.31 12.49
C MET A 125 -7.76 -11.05 13.81
N ARG A 126 -7.72 -10.36 14.95
CA ARG A 126 -7.77 -11.01 16.28
C ARG A 126 -9.02 -11.87 16.44
N ASN A 127 -10.17 -11.33 16.07
CA ASN A 127 -11.45 -12.02 16.20
C ASN A 127 -11.57 -13.19 15.22
N LEU A 128 -11.06 -13.03 13.99
CA LEU A 128 -11.11 -14.04 12.94
C LEU A 128 -10.12 -15.19 13.17
N LEU A 129 -8.90 -14.87 13.57
CA LEU A 129 -7.79 -15.83 13.68
C LEU A 129 -7.68 -16.46 15.07
N GLY A 130 -8.16 -15.76 16.10
CA GLY A 130 -7.87 -16.08 17.50
C GLY A 130 -6.55 -15.46 17.97
N TYR A 131 -6.34 -15.48 19.28
CA TYR A 131 -5.18 -14.83 19.91
C TYR A 131 -3.85 -15.45 19.48
N ASP A 132 -3.74 -16.78 19.51
CA ASP A 132 -2.47 -17.48 19.25
C ASP A 132 -1.96 -17.25 17.82
N LYS A 133 -2.84 -17.44 16.83
CA LYS A 133 -2.51 -17.17 15.41
C LYS A 133 -2.18 -15.69 15.16
N LEU A 134 -2.83 -14.77 15.86
CA LEU A 134 -2.46 -13.35 15.76
C LEU A 134 -1.04 -13.09 16.30
N GLN A 135 -0.63 -13.75 17.39
CA GLN A 135 0.74 -13.63 17.89
C GLN A 135 1.76 -14.14 16.86
N GLU A 136 1.49 -15.28 16.21
CA GLU A 136 2.35 -15.77 15.13
C GLU A 136 2.47 -14.76 13.98
N VAL A 137 1.37 -14.11 13.58
CA VAL A 137 1.38 -13.04 12.58
C VAL A 137 2.26 -11.86 13.03
N LEU A 138 2.22 -11.49 14.31
CA LEU A 138 3.03 -10.39 14.85
C LEU A 138 4.51 -10.74 14.90
N GLU A 139 4.89 -11.98 15.21
CA GLU A 139 6.28 -12.43 15.13
C GLU A 139 6.77 -12.42 13.69
N LEU A 140 6.00 -12.99 12.75
CA LEU A 140 6.32 -12.94 11.32
C LEU A 140 6.48 -11.51 10.78
N TYR A 141 5.77 -10.54 11.35
CA TYR A 141 5.92 -9.13 10.97
C TYR A 141 7.24 -8.53 11.45
N LYS A 142 7.73 -8.91 12.65
CA LYS A 142 8.98 -8.38 13.20
C LYS A 142 10.22 -8.81 12.41
N ASP A 143 10.12 -9.94 11.71
CA ASP A 143 11.20 -10.50 10.89
C ASP A 143 11.29 -9.89 9.46
N MET A 144 10.44 -8.91 9.13
CA MET A 144 10.37 -8.26 7.80
C MET A 144 11.15 -6.95 7.68
#